data_AF-A0A6A3W745-F1
#
_entry.id   AF-A0A6A3W745-F1
#
_cell.length_a   1.000
_cell.length_b   1.000
_cell.length_c   1.000
_cell.angle_alpha   90.00
_cell.angle_beta   90.00
_cell.angle_gamma   90.00
#
_symmetry.space_group_name_H-M   'P 1'
#
loop_
_entity.id
_entity.type
_entity.pdbx_description
1 polymer ?
#
loop_
_entity_poly.entity_id
_entity_poly.type
_entity_poly.pdbx_seq_one_letter_code
_entity_poly.pdbx_strand_id
1 'polypeptide(L)'
;MLRNWWVAAYTTFYEYVPDLGLKTARSVNNYVRATKDAAVSSRRRIGEALHVTLLICKFVASLAFFLPIALYTVVEYVLSGETGVALAVFVVNLANHYFEWTRWSAPGSVLFVTVGVITHTWRCGSGDTELERLSPTTIVLEGLKEV
;
A
#
# COMPACT_ATOMS: atom_id res chain seq x y z
N MET A 1 70.42 -34.85 7.69
CA MET A 1 69.36 -34.09 8.38
C MET A 1 68.90 -32.86 7.60
N LEU A 2 69.79 -31.97 7.12
CA LEU A 2 69.42 -30.71 6.44
C LEU A 2 68.48 -30.87 5.22
N ARG A 3 68.70 -31.89 4.39
CA ARG A 3 67.86 -32.18 3.20
C ARG A 3 66.40 -32.48 3.55
N ASN A 4 66.14 -33.20 4.65
CA ASN A 4 64.78 -33.56 5.05
C ASN A 4 64.02 -32.33 5.56
N TRP A 5 64.70 -31.44 6.28
CA TRP A 5 64.15 -30.14 6.68
C TRP A 5 63.85 -29.24 5.50
N TRP A 6 64.72 -29.25 4.47
CA TRP A 6 64.49 -28.45 3.27
C TRP A 6 63.31 -28.94 2.44
N VAL A 7 63.16 -30.27 2.28
CA VAL A 7 62.00 -30.86 1.62
C VAL A 7 60.72 -30.57 2.39
N ALA A 8 60.72 -30.68 3.72
CA ALA A 8 59.57 -30.35 4.55
C ALA A 8 59.18 -28.87 4.45
N ALA A 9 60.15 -27.96 4.46
CA ALA A 9 59.88 -26.53 4.27
C ALA A 9 59.32 -26.25 2.87
N TYR A 10 59.89 -26.85 1.83
CA TYR A 10 59.43 -26.67 0.45
C TYR A 10 57.99 -27.17 0.26
N THR A 11 57.65 -28.39 0.69
CA THR A 11 56.28 -28.92 0.56
C THR A 11 55.26 -28.09 1.34
N THR A 12 55.64 -27.61 2.53
CA THR A 12 54.74 -26.78 3.34
C THR A 12 54.50 -25.42 2.70
N PHE A 13 55.55 -24.71 2.31
CA PHE A 13 55.44 -23.32 1.85
C PHE A 13 55.10 -23.19 0.36
N TYR A 14 55.55 -24.10 -0.50
CA TYR A 14 55.39 -23.99 -1.95
C TYR A 14 54.31 -24.91 -2.55
N GLU A 15 53.94 -26.00 -1.88
CA GLU A 15 52.87 -26.89 -2.37
C GLU A 15 51.58 -26.69 -1.55
N TYR A 16 51.67 -26.74 -0.23
CA TYR A 16 50.48 -26.72 0.64
C TYR A 16 49.86 -25.34 0.83
N VAL A 17 50.67 -24.33 1.19
CA VAL A 17 50.18 -22.95 1.42
C VAL A 17 49.46 -22.34 0.20
N PRO A 18 49.99 -22.39 -1.04
CA PRO A 18 49.29 -21.83 -2.18
C PRO A 18 48.02 -22.62 -2.56
N ASP A 19 48.03 -23.95 -2.46
CA ASP A 19 46.83 -24.77 -2.67
C ASP A 19 45.74 -24.47 -1.63
N LEU A 20 46.11 -24.34 -0.36
CA LEU A 20 45.21 -23.93 0.72
C LEU A 20 44.69 -22.51 0.48
N GLY A 21 45.54 -21.59 0.04
CA GLY A 21 45.16 -20.24 -0.34
C GLY A 21 44.13 -20.21 -1.47
N LEU A 22 44.35 -20.99 -2.53
CA LEU A 22 43.41 -21.12 -3.65
C LEU A 22 42.07 -21.75 -3.23
N LYS A 23 42.11 -22.79 -2.40
CA LYS A 23 40.89 -23.43 -1.85
C LYS A 23 40.11 -22.46 -0.95
N THR A 24 40.81 -21.69 -0.14
CA THR A 24 40.22 -20.68 0.74
C THR A 24 39.60 -19.56 -0.08
N ALA A 25 40.31 -19.02 -1.07
CA ALA A 25 39.79 -18.00 -1.98
C ALA A 25 38.56 -18.49 -2.75
N ARG A 26 38.57 -19.75 -3.23
CA ARG A 26 37.43 -20.36 -3.91
C ARG A 26 36.23 -20.54 -2.98
N SER A 27 36.48 -20.96 -1.74
CA SER A 27 35.45 -21.08 -0.70
C SER A 27 34.81 -19.72 -0.40
N VAL A 28 35.62 -18.70 -0.14
CA VAL A 28 35.16 -17.33 0.12
C VAL A 28 34.33 -16.80 -1.05
N ASN A 29 34.79 -17.00 -2.28
CA ASN A 29 34.04 -16.57 -3.47
C ASN A 29 32.68 -17.29 -3.57
N ASN A 30 32.61 -18.58 -3.26
CA ASN A 30 31.36 -19.32 -3.24
C ASN A 30 30.40 -18.82 -2.15
N TYR A 31 30.91 -18.49 -0.96
CA TYR A 31 30.11 -17.88 0.11
C TYR A 31 29.54 -16.52 -0.32
N VAL A 32 30.38 -15.65 -0.87
CA VAL A 32 29.95 -14.33 -1.35
C VAL A 32 28.84 -14.46 -2.40
N ARG A 33 28.99 -15.42 -3.33
CA ARG A 33 27.98 -15.69 -4.35
C ARG A 33 26.66 -16.18 -3.73
N ALA A 34 26.72 -17.15 -2.82
CA ALA A 34 25.55 -17.66 -2.13
C ALA A 34 24.82 -16.57 -1.32
N THR A 35 25.56 -15.70 -0.63
CA THR A 35 24.98 -14.56 0.09
C THR A 35 24.31 -13.58 -0.85
N LYS A 36 24.92 -13.27 -2.00
CA LYS A 36 24.33 -12.39 -3.01
C LYS A 36 23.04 -12.99 -3.57
N ASP A 37 23.03 -14.27 -3.90
CA ASP A 37 21.86 -14.97 -4.45
C ASP A 37 20.72 -15.03 -3.43
N ALA A 38 21.03 -15.28 -2.15
CA ALA A 38 20.07 -15.22 -1.05
C ALA A 38 19.50 -13.80 -0.86
N ALA A 39 20.34 -12.76 -0.95
CA ALA A 39 19.91 -11.38 -0.83
C ALA A 39 19.00 -10.94 -1.99
N VAL A 40 19.31 -11.35 -3.23
CA VAL A 40 18.45 -11.10 -4.40
C VAL A 40 17.10 -11.79 -4.26
N SER A 41 17.11 -13.06 -3.84
CA SER A 41 15.88 -13.83 -3.57
C SER A 41 15.02 -13.18 -2.49
N SER A 42 15.63 -12.74 -1.39
CA SER A 42 14.93 -12.04 -0.30
C SER A 42 14.35 -10.70 -0.77
N ARG A 43 15.11 -9.89 -1.51
CA ARG A 43 14.63 -8.62 -2.08
C ARG A 43 13.45 -8.80 -3.00
N ARG A 44 13.46 -9.83 -3.85
CA ARG A 44 12.34 -10.11 -4.77
C ARG A 44 11.06 -10.43 -4.01
N ARG A 45 11.14 -11.27 -2.97
CA ARG A 45 9.99 -11.61 -2.11
C ARG A 45 9.44 -10.40 -1.38
N ILE A 46 10.31 -9.54 -0.85
CA ILE A 46 9.92 -8.30 -0.19
C ILE A 46 9.29 -7.33 -1.20
N GLY A 47 9.85 -7.22 -2.40
CA GLY A 47 9.31 -6.38 -3.48
C GLY A 47 7.91 -6.81 -3.90
N GLU A 48 7.69 -8.11 -4.12
CA GLU A 48 6.38 -8.67 -4.46
C GLU A 48 5.37 -8.45 -3.32
N ALA A 49 5.76 -8.68 -2.06
CA ALA A 49 4.91 -8.43 -0.90
C ALA A 49 4.55 -6.95 -0.72
N LEU A 50 5.53 -6.05 -0.90
CA LEU A 50 5.31 -4.60 -0.88
C LEU A 50 4.37 -4.17 -2.00
N HIS A 51 4.54 -4.71 -3.22
CA HIS A 51 3.66 -4.39 -4.33
C HIS A 51 2.22 -4.79 -4.06
N VAL A 52 1.98 -6.01 -3.57
CA VAL A 52 0.65 -6.48 -3.17
C VAL A 52 0.07 -5.60 -2.04
N THR A 53 0.89 -5.24 -1.06
CA THR A 53 0.46 -4.39 0.06
C THR A 53 0.08 -2.99 -0.43
N LEU A 54 0.87 -2.40 -1.33
CA LEU A 54 0.56 -1.09 -1.93
C LEU A 54 -0.72 -1.14 -2.76
N LEU A 55 -0.96 -2.22 -3.50
CA LEU A 55 -2.21 -2.43 -4.23
C LEU A 55 -3.41 -2.48 -3.27
N ILE A 56 -3.31 -3.23 -2.18
CA ILE A 56 -4.34 -3.30 -1.15
C ILE A 56 -4.57 -1.91 -0.52
N CYS A 57 -3.52 -1.19 -0.16
CA CYS A 57 -3.63 0.16 0.38
C CYS A 57 -4.33 1.11 -0.61
N LYS A 58 -3.98 1.05 -1.91
CA LYS A 58 -4.64 1.84 -2.95
C LYS A 58 -6.13 1.50 -3.05
N PHE A 59 -6.47 0.22 -3.01
CA PHE A 59 -7.87 -0.24 -3.08
C PHE A 59 -8.68 0.15 -1.85
N VAL A 60 -8.11 0.02 -0.65
CA VAL A 60 -8.78 0.44 0.59
C VAL A 60 -8.95 1.95 0.62
N ALA A 61 -7.94 2.71 0.21
CA ALA A 61 -8.02 4.16 0.12
C ALA A 61 -9.10 4.59 -0.89
N SER A 62 -9.11 4.01 -2.10
CA SER A 62 -10.14 4.33 -3.08
C SER A 62 -11.54 4.00 -2.55
N LEU A 63 -11.73 2.82 -1.97
CA LEU A 63 -13.01 2.42 -1.38
C LEU A 63 -13.45 3.37 -0.26
N ALA A 64 -12.51 3.79 0.61
CA ALA A 64 -12.78 4.72 1.70
C ALA A 64 -13.23 6.11 1.22
N PHE A 65 -12.85 6.54 0.02
CA PHE A 65 -13.33 7.79 -0.59
C PHE A 65 -14.61 7.59 -1.39
N PHE A 66 -14.68 6.57 -2.25
CA PHE A 66 -15.82 6.37 -3.14
C PHE A 66 -17.08 5.88 -2.43
N LEU A 67 -16.94 5.04 -1.40
CA LEU A 67 -18.10 4.48 -0.70
C LEU A 67 -18.90 5.55 0.05
N PRO A 68 -18.29 6.45 0.85
CA PRO A 68 -19.04 7.54 1.49
C PRO A 68 -19.71 8.50 0.49
N ILE A 69 -19.04 8.81 -0.62
CA ILE A 69 -19.59 9.67 -1.68
C ILE A 69 -20.83 9.02 -2.33
N ALA A 70 -20.74 7.72 -2.65
CA ALA A 70 -21.84 6.96 -3.22
C ALA A 70 -23.03 6.87 -2.26
N LEU A 71 -22.77 6.57 -0.98
CA LEU A 71 -23.81 6.52 0.06
C LEU A 71 -24.46 7.89 0.24
N TYR A 72 -23.68 8.97 0.30
CA TYR A 72 -24.22 10.32 0.42
C TYR A 72 -25.12 10.66 -0.77
N THR A 73 -24.73 10.29 -2.00
CA THR A 73 -25.53 10.52 -3.21
C THR A 73 -26.89 9.80 -3.14
N VAL A 74 -26.92 8.56 -2.64
CA VAL A 74 -28.17 7.82 -2.43
C VAL A 74 -29.04 8.50 -1.37
N VAL A 75 -28.45 8.94 -0.26
CA VAL A 75 -29.17 9.66 0.80
C VAL A 75 -29.73 10.98 0.27
N GLU A 76 -28.94 11.74 -0.47
CA GLU A 76 -29.35 12.98 -1.12
C GLU A 76 -30.52 12.74 -2.07
N TYR A 77 -30.47 11.68 -2.89
CA TYR A 77 -31.58 11.30 -3.77
C TYR A 77 -32.86 10.97 -2.99
N VAL A 78 -32.76 10.15 -1.95
CA VAL A 78 -33.90 9.76 -1.10
C VAL A 78 -34.50 10.97 -0.38
N LEU A 79 -33.66 11.90 0.05
CA LEU A 79 -34.07 13.12 0.75
C LEU A 79 -34.38 14.29 -0.18
N SER A 80 -34.54 14.05 -1.49
CA SER A 80 -34.93 15.09 -2.45
C SER A 80 -33.93 16.26 -2.55
N GLY A 81 -32.63 15.96 -2.48
CA GLY A 81 -31.54 16.92 -2.66
C GLY A 81 -30.94 17.46 -1.36
N GLU A 82 -30.00 18.39 -1.53
CA GLU A 82 -29.24 19.05 -0.45
C GLU A 82 -30.15 19.62 0.66
N THR A 83 -31.25 20.26 0.29
CA THR A 83 -32.18 20.89 1.23
C THR A 83 -32.82 19.87 2.16
N GLY A 84 -33.24 18.70 1.64
CA GLY A 84 -33.85 17.68 2.47
C GLY A 84 -32.84 16.93 3.34
N VAL A 85 -31.59 16.81 2.88
CA VAL A 85 -30.47 16.34 3.72
C VAL A 85 -30.26 17.28 4.90
N ALA A 86 -30.17 18.59 4.67
CA ALA A 86 -29.99 19.58 5.72
C ALA A 86 -31.16 19.56 6.72
N LEU A 87 -32.39 19.45 6.23
CA LEU A 87 -33.59 19.32 7.05
C LEU A 87 -33.54 18.05 7.92
N ALA A 88 -33.17 16.91 7.35
CA ALA A 88 -33.10 15.64 8.08
C ALA A 88 -32.05 15.69 9.19
N VAL A 89 -30.85 16.22 8.89
CA VAL A 89 -29.79 16.41 9.90
C VAL A 89 -30.27 17.35 11.01
N PHE A 90 -30.97 18.44 10.67
CA PHE A 90 -31.52 19.36 11.66
C PHE A 90 -32.56 18.68 12.56
N VAL A 91 -33.51 17.96 11.98
CA VAL A 91 -34.56 17.23 12.73
C VAL A 91 -33.96 16.17 13.65
N VAL A 92 -32.98 15.40 13.16
CA VAL A 92 -32.31 14.37 13.96
C VAL A 92 -31.53 14.98 15.12
N ASN A 93 -30.80 16.08 14.90
CA ASN A 93 -30.09 16.76 15.98
C ASN A 93 -31.05 17.38 17.00
N LEU A 94 -32.15 17.98 16.54
CA LEU A 94 -33.16 18.57 17.40
C LEU A 94 -33.82 17.48 18.26
N ALA A 95 -34.26 16.39 17.65
CA ALA A 95 -34.82 15.24 18.37
C ALA A 95 -33.81 14.67 19.37
N ASN A 96 -32.53 14.54 18.98
CA ASN A 96 -31.51 14.08 19.90
C ASN A 96 -31.23 15.07 21.05
N HIS A 97 -31.32 16.37 20.82
CA HIS A 97 -31.19 17.37 21.88
C HIS A 97 -32.34 17.29 22.88
N TYR A 98 -33.56 17.05 22.40
CA TYR A 98 -34.74 16.92 23.26
C TYR A 98 -34.78 15.60 24.05
N PHE A 99 -34.41 14.48 23.42
CA PHE A 99 -34.51 13.15 24.02
C PHE A 99 -33.19 12.65 24.64
N GLU A 100 -32.08 13.34 24.40
CA GLU A 100 -30.72 12.96 24.80
C GLU A 100 -30.35 11.51 24.46
N TRP A 101 -30.93 10.99 23.37
CA TRP A 101 -30.91 9.56 23.08
C TRP A 101 -29.51 9.04 22.70
N THR A 102 -28.67 9.85 22.05
CA THR A 102 -27.28 9.50 21.74
C THR A 102 -26.31 10.66 21.93
N ARG A 103 -25.13 10.36 22.46
CA ARG A 103 -24.01 11.30 22.59
C ARG A 103 -23.30 11.56 21.25
N TRP A 104 -23.53 10.71 20.24
CA TRP A 104 -22.80 10.73 18.97
C TRP A 104 -23.52 11.46 17.83
N SER A 105 -24.72 11.99 18.06
CA SER A 105 -25.50 12.71 17.03
C SER A 105 -24.77 13.92 16.46
N ALA A 106 -24.22 14.78 17.33
CA ALA A 106 -23.51 15.99 16.95
C ALA A 106 -22.24 15.68 16.14
N PRO A 107 -21.29 14.85 16.63
CA PRO A 107 -20.11 14.52 15.83
C PRO A 107 -20.46 13.74 14.56
N GLY A 108 -21.47 12.85 14.60
CA GLY A 108 -21.95 12.13 13.42
C GLY A 108 -22.51 13.07 12.34
N SER A 109 -23.24 14.10 12.75
CA SER A 109 -23.79 15.11 11.85
C SER A 109 -22.70 15.99 11.23
N VAL A 110 -21.70 16.38 12.02
CA VAL A 110 -20.53 17.10 11.50
C VAL A 110 -19.81 16.26 10.44
N LEU A 111 -19.54 14.98 10.73
CA LEU A 111 -18.93 14.07 9.76
C LEU A 111 -19.79 13.94 8.49
N PHE A 112 -21.10 13.77 8.65
CA PHE A 112 -22.00 13.64 7.52
C PHE A 112 -22.02 14.89 6.62
N VAL A 113 -22.09 16.08 7.23
CA VAL A 113 -22.00 17.36 6.50
C VAL A 113 -20.65 17.51 5.81
N THR A 114 -19.53 17.12 6.46
CA THR A 114 -18.21 17.19 5.81
C THR A 114 -18.10 16.30 4.59
N VAL A 115 -18.67 15.08 4.64
CA VAL A 115 -18.74 14.17 3.47
C VAL A 115 -19.58 14.81 2.36
N GLY A 116 -20.70 15.45 2.70
CA GLY A 116 -21.50 16.20 1.74
C GLY A 116 -20.72 17.30 1.05
N VAL A 117 -20.03 18.16 1.81
CA VAL A 117 -19.19 19.24 1.24
C VAL A 117 -18.11 18.68 0.33
N ILE A 118 -17.42 17.60 0.73
CA ILE A 118 -16.42 16.94 -0.11
C ILE A 118 -17.05 16.41 -1.40
N THR A 119 -18.24 15.83 -1.32
CA THR A 119 -18.99 15.30 -2.48
C THR A 119 -19.36 16.41 -3.46
N HIS A 120 -19.89 17.53 -2.97
CA HIS A 120 -20.28 18.68 -3.82
C HIS A 120 -19.06 19.38 -4.42
N THR A 121 -17.99 19.57 -3.65
CA THR A 121 -16.73 20.17 -4.16
C THR A 121 -16.06 19.27 -5.20
N TRP A 122 -16.07 17.95 -4.99
CA TRP A 122 -15.62 16.98 -5.99
C TRP A 122 -16.43 17.08 -7.29
N ARG A 123 -17.77 17.11 -7.18
CA ARG A 123 -18.68 17.19 -8.33
C ARG A 123 -18.57 18.53 -9.07
N CYS A 124 -18.26 19.62 -8.39
CA CYS A 124 -18.07 20.95 -8.98
C CYS A 124 -16.69 21.11 -9.62
N GLY A 125 -15.65 20.47 -9.06
CA GLY A 125 -14.28 20.49 -9.59
C GLY A 125 -14.06 19.51 -10.76
N SER A 126 -14.80 18.41 -10.79
CA SER A 126 -14.80 17.48 -11.92
C SER A 126 -15.74 18.02 -13.00
N GLY A 127 -15.19 18.69 -14.02
CA GLY A 127 -15.97 18.98 -15.22
C GLY A 127 -16.60 17.68 -15.75
N ASP A 128 -17.79 17.75 -16.35
CA ASP A 128 -18.60 16.58 -16.77
C ASP A 128 -17.83 15.47 -17.53
N THR A 129 -16.67 15.80 -18.11
CA THR A 129 -15.75 14.91 -18.82
C THR A 129 -14.77 14.11 -17.95
N GLU A 130 -14.46 14.51 -16.71
CA GLU A 130 -13.55 13.77 -15.81
C GLU A 130 -14.28 12.76 -14.90
N LEU A 131 -15.57 12.97 -14.63
CA LEU A 131 -16.38 12.08 -13.80
C LEU A 131 -16.60 10.71 -14.46
N GLU A 132 -16.72 10.66 -15.80
CA GLU A 132 -16.74 9.41 -16.58
C GLU A 132 -15.38 8.70 -16.59
N ARG A 133 -14.29 9.46 -16.53
CA ARG A 133 -12.92 8.93 -16.57
C ARG A 133 -12.47 8.35 -15.23
N LEU A 134 -12.99 8.87 -14.12
CA LEU A 134 -12.73 8.41 -12.75
C LEU A 134 -13.77 7.40 -12.24
N SER A 135 -14.74 7.03 -13.07
CA SER A 135 -15.66 5.93 -12.75
C SER A 135 -14.85 4.66 -12.45
N PRO A 136 -15.17 3.93 -11.37
CA PRO A 136 -14.40 2.76 -10.95
C PRO A 136 -14.29 1.69 -12.05
N THR A 137 -15.24 1.64 -12.98
CA THR A 137 -15.16 0.80 -14.19
C THR A 137 -14.03 1.19 -15.11
N THR A 138 -13.78 2.48 -15.32
CA THR A 138 -12.76 3.01 -16.24
C THR A 138 -11.35 2.83 -15.68
N ILE A 139 -11.17 3.05 -14.37
CA ILE A 139 -9.90 2.83 -13.67
C ILE A 139 -9.52 1.34 -13.64
N VAL A 140 -10.50 0.44 -13.47
CA VAL A 140 -10.29 -1.01 -13.56
C VAL A 140 -9.96 -1.43 -14.99
N LEU A 141 -10.61 -0.82 -15.99
CA LEU A 141 -10.34 -1.11 -17.40
C LEU A 141 -8.94 -0.64 -17.85
N GLU A 142 -8.50 0.54 -17.40
CA GLU A 142 -7.14 1.05 -17.65
C GLU A 142 -6.08 0.23 -16.91
N GLY A 143 -6.33 -0.13 -15.64
CA GLY A 143 -5.43 -0.99 -14.87
C GLY A 143 -5.29 -2.41 -15.42
N LEU A 144 -6.30 -2.92 -16.14
CA LEU A 144 -6.24 -4.19 -16.87
C LEU A 144 -5.54 -4.09 -18.23
N LYS A 145 -5.44 -2.90 -18.81
CA LYS A 145 -4.81 -2.66 -20.12
C LYS A 145 -3.29 -2.51 -20.04
N GLU A 146 -2.77 -2.24 -18.84
CA GLU A 146 -1.33 -2.15 -18.54
C GLU A 146 -0.71 -3.50 -18.13
N VAL A 147 -1.48 -4.60 -18.14
CA VAL A 147 -1.01 -5.99 -17.98
C VAL A 147 -0.91 -6.65 -19.35
#